data_AF-V5GKS7-F1
#
_entry.id   AF-V5GKS7-F1
#
_cell.length_a   1.000
_cell.length_b   1.000
_cell.length_c   1.000
_cell.angle_alpha   90.00
_cell.angle_beta   90.00
_cell.angle_gamma   90.00
#
_symmetry.space_group_name_H-M   'P 1'
#
loop_
_entity.id
_entity.type
_entity.pdbx_description
1 polymer ?
#
loop_
_entity_poly.entity_id
_entity_poly.type
_entity_poly.pdbx_seq_one_letter_code
_entity_poly.pdbx_strand_id
1 'polypeptide(L)'
;MSQLEKPMKISKQLRMKAQEFLSSKKNSECLAQIVNHLECGADQLSCLLALELIFTTLLKEREMFIEVVPLKPVEKTPQNQYKEWLKSAYEECYTKILQSLENTSHKIQVQGLSTAMNILSQEGRFPLEVKGSLDNYV
;
A
#
# COMPACT_ATOMS: atom_id res chain seq x y z
N MET A 1 36.08 16.30 -17.16
CA MET A 1 35.81 14.96 -16.59
C MET A 1 34.31 14.84 -16.37
N SER A 2 33.59 14.23 -17.29
CA SER A 2 32.16 13.94 -17.15
C SER A 2 32.01 12.79 -16.15
N GLN A 3 31.48 13.08 -14.96
CA GLN A 3 31.03 12.04 -14.05
C GLN A 3 29.84 11.35 -14.72
N LEU A 4 30.08 10.17 -15.29
CA LEU A 4 29.02 9.25 -15.67
C LEU A 4 28.30 8.84 -14.39
N GLU A 5 27.16 9.49 -14.11
CA GLU A 5 26.24 9.06 -13.06
C GLU A 5 25.92 7.59 -13.28
N LYS A 6 26.36 6.73 -12.34
CA LYS A 6 26.00 5.31 -12.39
C LYS A 6 24.47 5.22 -12.35
N PRO A 7 23.82 4.50 -13.28
CA PRO A 7 22.38 4.38 -13.29
C PRO A 7 21.92 3.80 -11.95
N MET A 8 21.04 4.55 -11.27
CA MET A 8 20.52 4.16 -9.96
C MET A 8 19.74 2.86 -10.10
N LYS A 9 20.03 1.85 -9.26
CA LYS A 9 19.30 0.57 -9.27
C LYS A 9 17.80 0.79 -9.14
N ILE A 10 17.00 0.08 -9.94
CA ILE A 10 15.54 0.21 -9.98
C ILE A 10 14.92 -0.01 -8.60
N SER A 11 15.44 -0.96 -7.81
CA SER A 11 15.03 -1.19 -6.42
C SER A 11 15.15 0.04 -5.52
N LYS A 12 16.20 0.85 -5.71
CA LYS A 12 16.39 2.11 -4.98
C LYS A 12 15.41 3.17 -5.46
N GLN A 13 15.15 3.24 -6.77
CA GLN A 13 14.18 4.18 -7.34
C GLN A 13 12.75 3.88 -6.83
N LEU A 14 12.32 2.62 -6.85
CA LEU A 14 11.01 2.20 -6.34
C LEU A 14 10.84 2.51 -4.85
N ARG A 15 11.90 2.29 -4.05
CA ARG A 15 11.89 2.68 -2.64
C ARG A 15 11.80 4.19 -2.45
N MET A 16 12.49 4.99 -3.26
CA MET A 16 12.37 6.45 -3.21
C MET A 16 10.96 6.91 -3.59
N LYS A 17 10.34 6.32 -4.61
CA LYS A 17 8.94 6.60 -4.98
C LYS A 17 7.97 6.25 -3.86
N ALA A 18 8.19 5.14 -3.16
CA ALA A 18 7.39 4.78 -2.00
C ALA A 18 7.52 5.82 -0.87
N GLN A 19 8.73 6.28 -0.58
CA GLN A 19 8.96 7.34 0.41
C GLN A 19 8.36 8.68 -0.02
N GLU A 20 8.47 9.03 -1.30
CA GLU A 20 7.88 10.23 -1.89
C GLU A 20 6.36 10.23 -1.79
N PHE A 21 5.72 9.10 -2.10
CA PHE A 21 4.29 8.89 -1.86
C PHE A 21 3.91 9.10 -0.39
N LEU A 22 4.65 8.47 0.54
CA LEU A 22 4.38 8.58 1.98
C LEU A 22 4.61 10.00 2.53
N SER A 23 5.48 10.79 1.90
CA SER A 23 5.78 12.16 2.36
C SER A 23 4.69 13.20 2.04
N SER A 24 3.86 12.97 1.02
CA SER A 24 2.87 13.96 0.57
C SER A 24 1.72 13.33 -0.20
N LYS A 25 0.49 13.71 0.17
CA LYS A 25 -0.76 13.31 -0.51
C LYS A 25 -0.81 13.70 -1.99
N LYS A 26 0.02 14.65 -2.42
CA LYS A 26 0.11 15.10 -3.82
C LYS A 26 0.84 14.10 -4.72
N ASN A 27 1.58 13.17 -4.13
CA ASN A 27 2.45 12.25 -4.86
C ASN A 27 1.74 10.91 -5.15
N SER A 28 0.41 10.92 -5.30
CA SER A 28 -0.39 9.71 -5.58
C SER A 28 0.04 8.99 -6.86
N GLU A 29 0.59 9.73 -7.83
CA GLU A 29 1.17 9.17 -9.05
C GLU A 29 2.33 8.20 -8.77
N CYS A 30 3.09 8.40 -7.69
CA CYS A 30 4.18 7.50 -7.32
C CYS A 30 3.69 6.08 -7.04
N LEU A 31 2.51 5.93 -6.42
CA LEU A 31 1.89 4.63 -6.19
C LEU A 31 1.49 3.99 -7.52
N ALA A 32 0.84 4.75 -8.40
CA ALA A 32 0.46 4.28 -9.74
C ALA A 32 1.68 3.81 -10.55
N GLN A 33 2.80 4.54 -10.48
CA GLN A 33 4.05 4.15 -11.14
C GLN A 33 4.61 2.82 -10.61
N ILE A 34 4.56 2.59 -9.28
CA ILE A 34 4.99 1.31 -8.67
C ILE A 34 4.08 0.16 -9.14
N VAL A 35 2.77 0.39 -9.14
CA VAL A 35 1.76 -0.59 -9.57
C VAL A 35 1.94 -0.96 -11.04
N ASN A 36 2.09 0.04 -11.92
CA ASN A 36 2.34 -0.20 -13.34
C ASN A 36 3.64 -0.99 -13.56
N HIS A 37 4.69 -0.75 -12.76
CA HIS A 37 5.94 -1.52 -12.84
C HIS A 37 5.75 -2.98 -12.42
N LEU A 38 4.93 -3.23 -11.39
CA LEU A 38 4.56 -4.59 -10.96
C LEU A 38 3.81 -5.35 -12.06
N GLU A 39 2.86 -4.70 -12.74
CA GLU A 39 2.04 -5.29 -13.81
C GLU A 39 2.85 -5.58 -15.08
N CYS A 40 3.79 -4.71 -15.44
CA CYS A 40 4.70 -4.93 -16.57
C CYS A 40 5.67 -6.11 -16.35
N GLY A 41 5.69 -6.72 -15.16
CA GLY A 41 6.55 -7.87 -14.85
C GLY A 41 8.01 -7.50 -14.59
N ALA A 42 8.36 -6.21 -14.60
CA ALA A 42 9.71 -5.73 -14.32
C ALA A 42 9.93 -5.57 -12.81
N ASP A 43 11.08 -6.01 -12.30
CA ASP A 43 11.51 -5.84 -10.90
C ASP A 43 10.44 -6.15 -9.84
N GLN A 44 9.55 -7.13 -10.09
CA GLN A 44 8.37 -7.40 -9.26
C GLN A 44 8.70 -7.57 -7.77
N LEU A 45 9.84 -8.20 -7.44
CA LEU A 45 10.34 -8.29 -6.06
C LEU A 45 10.48 -6.92 -5.38
N SER A 46 11.04 -5.95 -6.10
CA SER A 46 11.23 -4.59 -5.57
C SER A 46 9.91 -3.84 -5.46
N CYS A 47 8.97 -4.07 -6.39
CA CYS A 47 7.62 -3.50 -6.30
C CYS A 47 6.86 -4.04 -5.08
N LEU A 48 6.91 -5.36 -4.86
CA LEU A 48 6.28 -5.99 -3.69
C LEU A 48 6.80 -5.39 -2.38
N LEU A 49 8.11 -5.25 -2.24
CA LEU A 49 8.72 -4.61 -1.07
C LEU A 49 8.35 -3.12 -0.92
N ALA A 50 8.20 -2.40 -2.04
CA ALA A 50 7.78 -1.00 -2.01
C ALA A 50 6.31 -0.86 -1.57
N LEU A 51 5.41 -1.71 -2.08
CA LEU A 51 4.01 -1.76 -1.66
C LEU A 51 3.88 -2.17 -0.19
N GLU A 52 4.67 -3.14 0.26
CA GLU A 52 4.75 -3.53 1.67
C GLU A 52 5.11 -2.34 2.56
N LEU A 53 6.15 -1.59 2.19
CA LEU A 53 6.57 -0.40 2.92
C LEU A 53 5.44 0.63 3.00
N ILE A 54 4.78 0.91 1.86
CA ILE A 54 3.67 1.87 1.80
C ILE A 54 2.55 1.46 2.74
N PHE A 55 1.97 0.27 2.54
CA PHE A 55 0.74 -0.08 3.24
C PHE A 55 0.99 -0.38 4.72
N THR A 56 2.13 -0.98 5.08
CA THR A 56 2.46 -1.16 6.50
C THR A 56 2.68 0.17 7.22
N THR A 57 3.15 1.21 6.52
CA THR A 57 3.29 2.57 7.09
C THR A 57 1.93 3.24 7.23
N LEU A 58 1.12 3.25 6.16
CA LEU A 58 -0.23 3.82 6.18
C LEU A 58 -1.14 3.19 7.27
N LEU A 59 -1.03 1.88 7.47
CA LEU A 59 -1.74 1.15 8.53
C LEU A 59 -1.30 1.65 9.92
N LYS A 60 0.02 1.70 10.17
CA LYS A 60 0.57 2.16 11.47
C LYS A 60 0.20 3.61 11.79
N GLU A 61 0.19 4.47 10.79
CA GLU A 61 -0.17 5.88 10.92
C GLU A 61 -1.69 6.12 10.95
N ARG A 62 -2.50 5.06 10.74
CA ARG A 62 -3.97 5.12 10.68
C ARG A 62 -4.49 6.08 9.61
N GLU A 63 -3.72 6.33 8.55
CA GLU A 63 -4.13 7.17 7.41
C GLU A 63 -5.30 6.53 6.64
N MET A 64 -5.48 5.20 6.73
CA MET A 64 -6.60 4.48 6.11
C MET A 64 -7.75 4.17 7.08
N PHE A 65 -7.66 4.62 8.33
CA PHE A 65 -8.71 4.39 9.33
C PHE A 65 -9.88 5.36 9.13
N ILE A 66 -11.07 4.81 8.92
CA ILE A 66 -12.32 5.57 8.82
C ILE A 66 -13.20 5.18 9.99
N GLU A 67 -13.53 6.16 10.84
CA GLU A 67 -14.47 5.96 11.93
C GLU A 67 -15.89 5.93 11.36
N VAL A 68 -16.52 4.76 11.41
CA VAL A 68 -17.92 4.59 11.05
C VAL A 68 -18.75 4.74 12.32
N VAL A 69 -19.44 5.88 12.44
CA VAL A 69 -20.37 6.12 13.53
C VAL A 69 -21.76 5.65 13.08
N PRO A 70 -22.40 4.69 13.79
CA PRO A 70 -23.75 4.25 13.45
C PRO A 70 -24.71 5.43 13.32
N LEU A 71 -25.60 5.39 12.31
CA LEU A 71 -26.64 6.39 12.05
C LEU A 71 -26.14 7.80 11.68
N LYS A 72 -24.82 8.04 11.58
CA LYS A 72 -24.27 9.31 11.09
C LYS A 72 -23.66 9.11 9.70
N PRO A 73 -24.09 9.88 8.67
CA PRO A 73 -23.46 9.81 7.37
C PRO A 73 -22.00 10.25 7.46
N VAL A 74 -21.11 9.54 6.77
CA VAL A 74 -19.69 9.93 6.66
C VAL A 74 -19.63 11.32 6.03
N GLU A 75 -19.05 12.28 6.75
CA GLU A 75 -18.91 13.64 6.25
C GLU A 75 -17.98 13.63 5.03
N LYS A 76 -18.44 14.18 3.90
CA LYS A 76 -17.67 14.25 2.63
C LYS A 76 -16.61 15.34 2.68
N THR A 77 -15.72 15.28 3.66
CA THR A 77 -14.56 16.16 3.72
C THR A 77 -13.50 15.68 2.72
N PRO A 78 -12.65 16.58 2.18
CA PRO A 78 -11.53 16.18 1.32
C PRO A 78 -10.60 15.16 1.99
N GLN A 79 -10.48 15.21 3.32
CA GLN A 79 -9.70 14.25 4.09
C GLN A 79 -10.34 12.85 4.06
N ASN A 80 -11.65 12.75 4.29
CA ASN A 80 -12.35 11.45 4.25
C ASN A 80 -12.35 10.85 2.85
N GLN A 81 -12.55 11.67 1.81
CA GLN A 81 -12.43 11.22 0.42
C GLN A 81 -11.03 10.67 0.11
N TYR A 82 -9.98 11.30 0.62
CA TYR A 82 -8.62 10.79 0.47
C TYR A 82 -8.41 9.46 1.19
N LYS A 83 -8.97 9.28 2.40
CA LYS A 83 -8.91 8.01 3.13
C LYS A 83 -9.66 6.89 2.38
N GLU A 84 -10.83 7.18 1.85
CA GLU A 84 -11.61 6.25 1.02
C GLU A 84 -10.85 5.84 -0.24
N TRP A 85 -10.21 6.81 -0.90
CA TRP A 85 -9.32 6.53 -2.02
C TRP A 85 -8.14 5.63 -1.62
N LEU A 86 -7.47 5.91 -0.48
CA LEU A 86 -6.38 5.06 0.01
C LEU A 86 -6.84 3.63 0.29
N LYS A 87 -8.03 3.45 0.89
CA LYS A 87 -8.60 2.12 1.14
C LYS A 87 -8.88 1.38 -0.17
N SER A 88 -9.44 2.06 -1.16
CA SER A 88 -9.68 1.49 -2.49
C SER A 88 -8.36 1.09 -3.18
N ALA A 89 -7.34 1.96 -3.11
CA ALA A 89 -6.02 1.69 -3.67
C ALA A 89 -5.31 0.54 -2.94
N TYR A 90 -5.51 0.42 -1.62
CA TYR A 90 -5.03 -0.69 -0.81
C TYR A 90 -5.63 -2.02 -1.28
N GLU A 91 -6.96 -2.11 -1.40
CA GLU A 91 -7.66 -3.32 -1.84
C GLU A 91 -7.24 -3.75 -3.26
N GLU A 92 -7.11 -2.80 -4.18
CA GLU A 92 -6.64 -3.08 -5.54
C GLU A 92 -5.19 -3.58 -5.54
N CYS A 93 -4.28 -2.91 -4.84
CA CYS A 93 -2.89 -3.32 -4.76
C CYS A 93 -2.73 -4.66 -4.05
N TYR A 94 -3.51 -4.92 -3.00
CA TYR A 94 -3.49 -6.19 -2.29
C TYR A 94 -3.89 -7.34 -3.21
N THR A 95 -4.90 -7.14 -4.04
CA THR A 95 -5.29 -8.11 -5.08
C THR A 95 -4.13 -8.40 -6.04
N LYS A 96 -3.42 -7.37 -6.51
CA LYS A 96 -2.24 -7.56 -7.38
C LYS A 96 -1.07 -8.26 -6.67
N ILE A 97 -0.88 -8.01 -5.37
CA ILE A 97 0.10 -8.74 -4.56
C ILE A 97 -0.27 -10.23 -4.52
N LEU A 98 -1.55 -10.57 -4.31
CA LEU A 98 -2.00 -11.96 -4.31
C LEU A 98 -1.84 -12.62 -5.70
N GLN A 99 -2.07 -11.89 -6.79
CA GLN A 99 -1.82 -12.40 -8.15
C GLN A 99 -0.34 -12.77 -8.38
N SER A 100 0.61 -12.15 -7.66
CA SER A 100 2.02 -12.54 -7.76
C SER A 100 2.32 -13.96 -7.26
N LEU A 101 1.40 -14.59 -6.53
CA LEU A 101 1.48 -15.99 -6.10
C LEU A 101 1.34 -16.97 -7.28
N GLU A 102 0.71 -16.54 -8.37
CA GLU A 102 0.55 -17.33 -9.59
C GLU A 102 1.74 -17.16 -10.55
N ASN A 103 2.77 -16.39 -10.16
CA ASN A 103 3.96 -16.17 -10.98
C ASN A 103 4.77 -17.46 -11.16
N THR A 104 5.46 -17.61 -12.28
CA THR A 104 6.31 -18.79 -12.56
C THR A 104 7.58 -18.84 -11.71
N SER A 105 8.04 -17.69 -11.20
CA SER A 105 9.23 -17.59 -10.37
C SER A 105 8.92 -17.83 -8.89
N HIS A 106 9.44 -18.91 -8.33
CA HIS A 106 9.28 -19.23 -6.91
C HIS A 106 9.71 -18.10 -5.97
N LYS A 107 10.75 -17.33 -6.32
CA LYS A 107 11.20 -16.18 -5.53
C LYS A 107 10.12 -15.10 -5.43
N ILE A 108 9.40 -14.85 -6.53
CA ILE A 108 8.33 -13.86 -6.59
C ILE A 108 7.13 -14.36 -5.79
N GLN A 109 6.77 -15.64 -5.95
CA GLN A 109 5.69 -16.25 -5.17
C GLN A 109 5.92 -16.13 -3.65
N VAL A 110 7.13 -16.48 -3.19
CA VAL A 110 7.49 -16.40 -1.76
C VAL A 110 7.47 -14.96 -1.27
N GLN A 111 8.01 -14.02 -2.05
CA GLN A 111 7.96 -12.59 -1.69
C GLN A 111 6.53 -12.06 -1.64
N GLY A 112 5.70 -12.41 -2.62
CA GLY A 112 4.29 -12.03 -2.67
C GLY A 112 3.53 -12.51 -1.44
N LEU A 113 3.74 -13.77 -1.06
CA LEU A 113 3.13 -14.36 0.13
C LEU A 113 3.61 -13.65 1.41
N SER A 114 4.92 -13.44 1.53
CA SER A 114 5.50 -12.74 2.68
C SER A 114 4.95 -11.32 2.82
N THR A 115 4.87 -10.59 1.72
CA THR A 115 4.32 -9.23 1.68
C THR A 115 2.83 -9.22 2.05
N ALA A 116 2.02 -10.10 1.47
CA ALA A 116 0.60 -10.21 1.78
C ALA A 116 0.35 -10.52 3.26
N MET A 117 1.10 -11.48 3.81
CA MET A 117 1.00 -11.89 5.21
C MET A 117 1.46 -10.81 6.18
N ASN A 118 2.54 -10.08 5.85
CA ASN A 118 3.01 -8.98 6.70
C ASN A 118 2.00 -7.84 6.74
N ILE A 119 1.45 -7.46 5.59
CA ILE A 119 0.38 -6.45 5.50
C ILE A 119 -0.83 -6.87 6.35
N LEU A 120 -1.31 -8.11 6.19
CA LEU A 120 -2.46 -8.63 6.96
C LEU A 120 -2.18 -8.62 8.47
N SER A 121 -0.96 -8.97 8.88
CA SER A 121 -0.52 -8.91 10.27
C SER A 121 -0.54 -7.48 10.83
N GLN A 122 -0.14 -6.48 10.02
CA GLN A 122 -0.26 -5.08 10.42
C GLN A 122 -1.71 -4.62 10.48
N GLU A 123 -2.55 -5.03 9.53
CA GLU A 123 -3.98 -4.69 9.55
C GLU A 123 -4.68 -5.25 10.80
N GLY A 124 -4.35 -6.48 11.21
CA GLY A 124 -4.85 -7.05 12.46
C GLY A 124 -4.45 -6.25 13.72
N ARG A 125 -3.30 -5.56 13.68
CA ARG A 125 -2.83 -4.67 14.76
C ARG A 125 -3.41 -3.26 14.66
N PHE A 126 -3.58 -2.76 13.45
CA PHE A 126 -4.06 -1.43 13.11
C PHE A 126 -5.26 -1.55 12.15
N PRO A 127 -6.43 -1.92 12.69
CA PRO A 127 -7.60 -2.21 11.85
C PRO A 127 -8.07 -0.95 11.12
N LEU A 128 -8.60 -1.14 9.92
CA LEU A 128 -9.13 -0.07 9.07
C LEU A 128 -10.45 0.52 9.61
N GLU A 129 -11.12 -0.22 10.50
CA GLU A 129 -12.41 0.12 11.08
C GLU A 129 -12.39 -0.09 12.59
N VAL A 130 -13.34 0.53 13.28
CA VAL A 130 -13.50 0.34 14.73
C VAL A 130 -13.83 -1.13 14.97
N LYS A 131 -13.11 -1.79 15.90
CA LYS A 131 -13.52 -3.10 16.40
C LYS A 131 -14.93 -2.91 16.95
N GLY A 132 -15.94 -3.52 16.33
CA GLY A 132 -17.30 -3.49 16.84
C GLY A 132 -17.28 -4.00 18.28
N SER A 133 -17.36 -3.08 19.25
CA SER A 133 -17.74 -3.45 20.60
C SER A 133 -19.25 -3.64 20.57
N LEU A 134 -19.74 -4.69 21.22
CA LEU A 134 -21.17 -4.88 21.46
C LEU A 134 -21.78 -3.66 22.18
N ASP A 135 -20.96 -2.83 22.83
CA ASP A 135 -21.37 -1.58 23.46
C ASP A 135 -21.89 -0.52 22.47
N ASN A 136 -21.55 -0.62 21.17
CA ASN A 136 -22.02 0.30 20.14
C ASN A 136 -23.43 -0.05 19.60
N TYR A 137 -24.03 -1.14 20.12
CA TYR A 137 -25.35 -1.64 19.74
C TYR A 137 -26.38 -1.58 20.89
N VAL A 138 -26.05 -0.91 22.00
CA VAL A 138 -26.95 -0.71 23.15
C VAL A 138 -27.39 0.75 23.26
#